data_AF-A0A3D0XAQ0-F1
#
_entry.id   AF-A0A3D0XAQ0-F1
#
_cell.length_a   1.000
_cell.length_b   1.000
_cell.length_c   1.000
_cell.angle_alpha   90.00
_cell.angle_beta   90.00
_cell.angle_gamma   90.00
#
_symmetry.space_group_name_H-M   'P 1'
#
loop_
_entity.id
_entity.type
_entity.pdbx_description
1 polymer ?
#
loop_
_entity_poly.entity_id
_entity_poly.type
_entity_poly.pdbx_seq_one_letter_code
_entity_poly.pdbx_strand_id
1 'polypeptide(L)'
;MKSKEEFLKEYRSKHTGMYVAAVLSVIFDIIGTVIILANVIPLIKYRYIYSEGQTVFWLVLGMVFWIIGTVLIIYSKSVDRRGLSEYENYLKNQASVTAFGREAAKHNSSDEWVCKNCGKVNKSYVGSCGCGEVKPK
;
A
#
# COMPACT_ATOMS: atom_id res chain seq x y z
N MET A 1 -12.28 5.31 -9.90
CA MET A 1 -11.02 4.69 -9.46
C MET A 1 -10.51 5.54 -8.31
N LYS A 2 -10.19 4.96 -7.15
CA LYS A 2 -9.65 5.75 -6.02
C LYS A 2 -8.32 6.37 -6.42
N SER A 3 -8.07 7.61 -6.00
CA SER A 3 -6.76 8.21 -6.18
C SER A 3 -5.71 7.49 -5.33
N LYS A 4 -4.43 7.59 -5.70
CA LYS A 4 -3.32 7.02 -4.91
C LYS A 4 -3.36 7.52 -3.47
N GLU A 5 -3.63 8.80 -3.29
CA GLU A 5 -3.67 9.45 -1.98
C GLU A 5 -4.84 8.93 -1.12
N GLU A 6 -6.03 8.81 -1.72
CA GLU A 6 -7.21 8.26 -1.03
C GLU A 6 -6.99 6.82 -0.60
N PHE A 7 -6.43 5.98 -1.48
CA PHE A 7 -6.14 4.58 -1.18
C PHE A 7 -5.12 4.45 -0.06
N LEU A 8 -3.99 5.17 -0.16
CA LEU A 8 -2.94 5.13 0.86
C LEU A 8 -3.41 5.71 2.19
N LYS A 9 -4.25 6.76 2.18
CA LYS A 9 -4.84 7.31 3.40
C LYS A 9 -5.70 6.26 4.12
N GLU A 10 -6.55 5.55 3.39
CA GLU A 10 -7.35 4.45 3.95
C GLU A 10 -6.46 3.31 4.44
N TYR A 11 -5.46 2.90 3.65
CA TYR A 11 -4.51 1.85 4.03
C TYR A 11 -3.80 2.18 5.34
N ARG A 12 -3.27 3.41 5.47
CA ARG A 12 -2.58 3.87 6.68
C ARG A 12 -3.52 4.00 7.87
N SER A 13 -4.77 4.39 7.68
CA SER A 13 -5.76 4.43 8.78
C SER A 13 -6.05 3.05 9.38
N LYS A 14 -5.86 1.98 8.59
CA LYS A 14 -5.98 0.58 9.06
C LYS A 14 -4.70 0.06 9.71
N HIS A 15 -3.56 0.70 9.43
CA HIS A 15 -2.24 0.30 9.91
C HIS A 15 -1.60 1.36 10.82
N THR A 16 -2.37 1.87 11.78
CA THR A 16 -1.91 2.94 12.69
C THR A 16 -0.64 2.61 13.48
N GLY A 17 -0.36 1.31 13.67
CA GLY A 17 0.85 0.82 14.33
C GLY A 17 2.16 1.32 13.70
N MET A 18 2.16 1.68 12.41
CA MET A 18 3.35 2.29 11.77
C MET A 18 3.69 3.66 12.37
N TYR A 19 2.69 4.48 12.71
CA TYR A 19 2.91 5.80 13.31
C TYR A 19 3.39 5.66 14.75
N VAL A 20 2.84 4.70 15.49
CA VAL A 20 3.31 4.37 16.85
C VAL A 20 4.78 3.93 16.79
N ALA A 21 5.14 3.05 15.86
CA ALA A 21 6.52 2.62 15.68
C ALA A 21 7.46 3.79 15.32
N ALA A 22 7.03 4.71 14.44
CA ALA A 22 7.81 5.89 14.08
C ALA A 22 7.99 6.87 15.26
N VAL A 23 6.98 7.05 16.12
CA VAL A 23 7.12 7.87 17.32
C VAL A 23 8.06 7.19 18.32
N LEU A 24 7.90 5.89 18.55
CA LEU A 24 8.76 5.12 19.44
C LEU A 24 10.21 5.11 18.97
N SER A 25 10.48 5.07 17.66
CA SER A 25 11.86 5.14 17.17
C SER A 25 12.54 6.45 17.53
N VAL A 26 11.83 7.59 17.39
CA VAL A 26 12.36 8.90 17.78
C VAL A 26 12.64 8.96 19.27
N ILE A 27 11.75 8.40 20.10
CA ILE A 27 11.95 8.34 21.55
C ILE A 27 13.22 7.54 21.89
N PHE A 28 13.40 6.35 21.28
CA PHE A 28 14.59 5.54 21.52
C PHE A 28 15.88 6.20 21.03
N ASP A 29 15.85 6.92 19.90
CA ASP A 29 17.00 7.68 19.41
C ASP A 29 17.40 8.79 20.38
N ILE A 30 16.42 9.52 20.94
CA ILE A 30 16.64 10.56 21.95
C ILE A 30 17.23 9.96 23.22
N ILE A 31 16.62 8.90 23.75
CA ILE A 31 17.09 8.22 24.98
C ILE A 31 18.51 7.71 24.79
N GLY A 32 18.78 7.01 23.69
CA GLY A 32 20.12 6.49 23.37
C GLY A 32 21.15 7.61 23.30
N THR A 33 20.82 8.73 22.65
CA THR A 33 21.70 9.90 22.53
C THR A 33 22.01 10.52 23.90
N VAL A 34 20.99 10.69 24.75
CA VAL A 34 21.16 11.25 26.10
C VAL A 34 22.05 10.36 26.95
N ILE A 35 21.83 9.03 26.93
CA ILE A 35 22.66 8.07 27.67
C ILE A 35 24.13 8.15 27.21
N ILE A 36 24.37 8.17 25.89
CA ILE A 36 25.73 8.25 25.34
C ILE A 36 26.39 9.56 25.75
N LEU A 37 25.75 10.71 25.53
CA LEU A 37 26.34 12.01 25.86
C LEU A 37 26.64 12.16 27.36
N ALA A 38 25.71 11.73 28.23
CA ALA A 38 25.89 11.79 29.68
C ALA A 38 27.10 10.97 30.16
N ASN A 39 27.47 9.90 29.44
CA ASN A 39 28.56 9.00 29.83
C ASN A 39 29.86 9.25 29.04
N VAL A 40 29.81 9.82 27.83
CA VAL A 40 31.00 10.17 27.04
C VAL A 40 31.68 11.44 27.57
N ILE A 41 30.93 12.47 27.96
CA ILE A 41 31.50 13.74 28.44
C ILE A 41 32.41 13.53 29.67
N PRO A 42 31.99 12.79 30.72
CA PRO A 42 32.85 12.50 31.86
C PRO A 42 34.06 11.63 31.49
N LEU A 43 33.89 10.65 30.58
CA LEU A 43 34.98 9.79 30.11
C LEU A 43 36.11 10.59 29.47
N ILE A 44 35.77 11.58 28.64
CA ILE A 44 36.76 12.45 27.98
C ILE A 44 37.42 13.40 28.99
N LYS A 45 36.63 13.99 29.90
CA LYS A 45 37.11 15.07 30.78
C LYS A 45 37.84 14.58 32.04
N TYR A 46 37.44 13.44 32.60
CA TYR A 46 37.91 12.95 33.90
C TYR A 46 38.40 11.51 33.82
N ARG A 47 39.20 11.21 32.78
CA ARG A 47 39.77 9.90 32.39
C ARG A 47 40.31 9.01 33.54
N TYR A 48 40.59 9.57 34.72
CA TYR A 48 41.17 8.87 35.88
C TYR A 48 40.15 8.38 36.94
N ILE A 49 38.92 8.89 36.97
CA ILE A 49 37.97 8.68 38.10
C ILE A 49 36.88 7.64 37.80
N TYR A 50 36.80 7.15 36.57
CA TYR A 50 35.65 6.35 36.13
C TYR A 50 35.97 4.85 36.04
N SER A 51 35.08 4.02 36.61
CA SER A 51 35.08 2.57 36.41
C SER A 51 34.82 2.24 34.94
N GLU A 52 35.81 1.69 34.24
CA GLU A 52 35.72 1.38 32.81
C GLU A 52 34.49 0.49 32.48
N GLY A 53 34.17 -0.45 33.37
CA GLY A 53 33.04 -1.36 33.18
C GLY A 53 31.67 -0.65 33.19
N GLN A 54 31.47 0.34 34.07
CA GLN A 54 30.20 1.06 34.14
C GLN A 54 30.00 1.99 32.94
N THR A 55 31.02 2.71 32.49
CA THR A 55 30.90 3.55 31.28
C THR A 55 30.57 2.70 30.06
N VAL A 56 31.33 1.62 29.84
CA VAL A 56 31.12 0.73 28.70
C VAL A 56 29.71 0.14 28.71
N PHE A 57 29.22 -0.27 29.88
CA PHE A 57 27.84 -0.74 30.03
C PHE A 57 26.82 0.29 29.55
N TRP A 58 26.91 1.54 29.99
CA TRP A 58 25.98 2.60 29.58
C TRP A 58 26.09 2.94 28.09
N LEU A 59 27.30 2.92 27.52
CA LEU A 59 27.47 3.13 26.08
C LEU A 59 26.82 2.01 25.26
N VAL A 60 27.01 0.75 25.67
CA VAL A 60 26.36 -0.40 25.03
C VAL A 60 24.84 -0.30 25.15
N LEU A 61 24.32 0.07 26.32
CA LEU A 61 22.89 0.26 26.51
C LEU A 61 22.32 1.36 25.58
N GLY A 62 23.03 2.47 25.43
CA GLY A 62 22.66 3.53 24.48
C GLY A 62 22.62 3.03 23.03
N MET A 63 23.62 2.23 22.62
CA MET A 63 23.65 1.62 21.28
C MET A 63 22.50 0.64 21.04
N VAL A 64 22.08 -0.12 22.07
CA VAL A 64 20.90 -1.00 21.98
C VAL A 64 19.64 -0.20 21.68
N PHE A 65 19.46 0.97 22.32
CA PHE A 65 18.32 1.84 22.02
C PHE A 65 18.31 2.33 20.57
N TRP A 66 19.46 2.71 20.01
CA TRP A 66 19.57 3.07 18.58
C TRP A 66 19.26 1.91 17.64
N ILE A 67 19.68 0.69 17.98
CA ILE A 67 19.36 -0.51 17.19
C ILE A 67 17.85 -0.73 17.18
N ILE A 68 17.20 -0.65 18.35
CA ILE A 68 15.74 -0.79 18.46
C ILE A 68 15.04 0.31 17.65
N GLY A 69 15.48 1.57 17.76
CA GLY A 69 14.95 2.68 16.97
C GLY A 69 15.04 2.42 15.46
N THR A 70 16.20 1.96 14.98
CA THR A 70 16.43 1.63 13.58
C THR A 70 15.49 0.52 13.07
N VAL A 71 15.29 -0.54 13.87
CA VAL A 71 14.36 -1.63 13.53
C VAL A 71 12.93 -1.13 13.38
N LEU A 72 12.48 -0.24 14.28
CA LEU A 72 11.15 0.36 14.22
C LEU A 72 10.97 1.25 12.98
N ILE A 73 11.99 2.00 12.57
CA ILE A 73 11.98 2.77 11.32
C ILE A 73 11.85 1.85 10.11
N ILE A 74 12.62 0.75 10.09
CA ILE A 74 12.54 -0.25 9.01
C ILE A 74 11.14 -0.84 8.95
N TYR A 75 10.55 -1.19 10.09
CA TYR A 75 9.18 -1.68 10.17
C TYR A 75 8.18 -0.66 9.59
N SER A 76 8.22 0.60 10.03
CA SER A 76 7.31 1.64 9.51
C SER A 76 7.43 1.80 8.00
N LYS A 77 8.66 1.85 7.47
CA LYS A 77 8.92 1.93 6.02
C LYS A 77 8.48 0.66 5.27
N SER A 78 8.49 -0.50 5.93
CA SER A 78 8.04 -1.75 5.34
C SER A 78 6.52 -1.75 5.11
N VAL A 79 5.75 -1.20 6.05
CA VAL A 79 4.29 -1.09 5.96
C VAL A 79 3.90 -0.12 4.83
N ASP A 80 4.56 1.05 4.74
CA ASP A 80 4.33 1.99 3.64
C ASP A 80 4.61 1.36 2.26
N ARG A 81 5.69 0.57 2.15
CA ARG A 81 6.03 -0.14 0.90
C ARG A 81 4.98 -1.20 0.53
N ARG A 82 4.42 -1.92 1.51
CA ARG A 82 3.31 -2.86 1.27
C ARG A 82 2.07 -2.13 0.75
N GLY A 83 1.73 -0.98 1.33
CA GLY A 83 0.61 -0.16 0.86
C GLY A 83 0.74 0.29 -0.59
N LEU A 84 1.95 0.63 -1.04
CA LEU A 84 2.23 0.95 -2.45
C LEU A 84 2.04 -0.26 -3.36
N SER A 85 2.55 -1.43 -2.96
CA SER A 85 2.39 -2.67 -3.74
C SER A 85 0.92 -3.10 -3.84
N GLU A 86 0.14 -2.95 -2.76
CA GLU A 86 -1.30 -3.23 -2.78
C GLU A 86 -2.07 -2.26 -3.70
N TYR A 87 -1.66 -0.99 -3.74
CA TYR A 87 -2.24 -0.02 -4.68
C TYR A 87 -1.97 -0.40 -6.15
N GLU A 88 -0.76 -0.86 -6.47
CA GLU A 88 -0.43 -1.35 -7.82
C GLU A 88 -1.30 -2.55 -8.21
N ASN A 89 -1.51 -3.49 -7.29
CA ASN A 89 -2.41 -4.63 -7.50
C ASN A 89 -3.88 -4.19 -7.68
N TYR A 90 -4.33 -3.20 -6.91
CA TYR A 90 -5.66 -2.60 -7.07
C TYR A 90 -5.85 -2.02 -8.48
N LEU A 91 -4.86 -1.29 -9.00
CA LEU A 91 -4.89 -0.74 -10.36
C LEU A 91 -4.94 -1.84 -11.42
N LYS A 92 -4.11 -2.88 -11.27
CA LYS A 92 -4.07 -4.01 -12.20
C LYS A 92 -5.41 -4.75 -12.27
N ASN A 93 -6.02 -5.01 -11.12
CA ASN A 93 -7.33 -5.68 -11.05
C ASN A 93 -8.44 -4.82 -11.65
N GLN A 94 -8.40 -3.50 -11.46
CA GLN A 94 -9.39 -2.63 -12.07
C GLN A 94 -9.24 -2.54 -13.60
N ALA A 95 -8.00 -2.57 -14.10
CA ALA A 95 -7.72 -2.63 -15.53
C ALA A 95 -8.25 -3.93 -16.17
N SER A 96 -8.08 -5.08 -15.52
CA SER A 96 -8.60 -6.36 -16.03
C SER A 96 -10.13 -6.42 -16.03
N VAL A 97 -10.80 -5.92 -14.99
CA VAL A 97 -12.27 -5.83 -14.96
C VAL A 97 -12.80 -4.93 -16.07
N THR A 98 -12.12 -3.82 -16.34
CA THR A 98 -12.51 -2.90 -17.43
C THR A 98 -12.30 -3.55 -18.80
N ALA A 99 -11.20 -4.28 -18.99
CA ALA A 99 -10.93 -5.03 -20.22
C ALA A 99 -11.97 -6.13 -20.46
N PHE A 100 -12.25 -6.94 -19.44
CA PHE A 100 -13.29 -7.97 -19.49
C PHE A 100 -14.68 -7.37 -19.75
N GLY A 101 -15.02 -6.24 -19.10
CA GLY A 101 -16.26 -5.52 -19.33
C GLY A 101 -16.40 -5.01 -20.78
N ARG A 102 -15.29 -4.56 -21.40
CA ARG A 102 -15.27 -4.19 -22.82
C ARG A 102 -15.43 -5.40 -23.73
N GLU A 103 -14.82 -6.54 -23.40
CA GLU A 103 -15.00 -7.79 -24.15
C GLU A 103 -16.43 -8.31 -24.06
N ALA A 104 -17.02 -8.32 -22.86
CA ALA A 104 -18.42 -8.69 -22.64
C ALA A 104 -19.37 -7.71 -23.34
N ALA A 105 -19.09 -6.40 -23.32
CA ALA A 105 -19.87 -5.40 -24.05
C ALA A 105 -19.75 -5.59 -25.57
N LYS A 106 -18.55 -5.89 -26.09
CA LYS A 106 -18.34 -6.22 -27.51
C LYS A 106 -19.10 -7.50 -27.91
N HIS A 107 -19.18 -8.47 -27.01
CA HIS A 107 -19.92 -9.70 -27.25
C HIS A 107 -21.45 -9.50 -27.17
N ASN A 108 -21.92 -8.48 -26.46
CA ASN A 108 -23.34 -8.11 -26.35
C ASN A 108 -23.80 -7.06 -27.37
N SER A 109 -22.90 -6.34 -28.03
CA SER A 109 -23.24 -5.15 -28.83
C SER A 109 -23.46 -5.35 -30.32
N SER A 110 -23.44 -6.57 -30.89
CA SER A 110 -23.47 -6.65 -32.37
C SER A 110 -24.12 -7.84 -33.05
N ASP A 111 -24.79 -8.77 -32.36
CA ASP A 111 -25.22 -9.99 -33.05
C ASP A 111 -26.70 -10.31 -33.06
N GLU A 112 -27.57 -9.40 -32.60
CA GLU A 112 -29.01 -9.66 -32.59
C GLU A 112 -29.85 -8.41 -32.91
N TRP A 113 -30.92 -8.59 -33.68
CA TRP A 113 -31.94 -7.58 -33.97
C TRP A 113 -33.34 -8.15 -33.68
N VAL A 114 -34.24 -7.31 -33.18
CA VAL A 114 -35.60 -7.74 -32.82
C VAL A 114 -36.56 -7.40 -33.96
N CYS A 115 -37.33 -8.38 -34.41
CA CYS A 115 -38.36 -8.21 -35.43
C CYS A 115 -39.51 -7.33 -34.92
N LYS A 116 -39.85 -6.27 -35.65
CA LYS A 116 -40.95 -5.35 -35.27
C LYS A 116 -42.35 -5.94 -35.49
N ASN A 117 -42.47 -6.93 -36.37
CA ASN A 117 -43.76 -7.54 -36.70
C ASN A 117 -44.16 -8.63 -35.70
N CYS A 118 -43.22 -9.51 -35.30
CA CYS A 118 -43.51 -10.65 -34.42
C CYS A 118 -42.71 -10.68 -33.10
N GLY A 119 -41.86 -9.69 -32.84
CA GLY A 119 -41.06 -9.61 -31.61
C GLY A 119 -39.92 -10.62 -31.49
N LYS A 120 -39.70 -11.48 -32.51
CA LYS A 120 -38.64 -12.50 -32.49
C LYS A 120 -37.25 -11.86 -32.55
N VAL A 121 -36.34 -12.33 -31.68
CA VAL A 121 -34.92 -11.97 -31.73
C VAL A 121 -34.24 -12.80 -32.83
N ASN A 122 -33.64 -12.12 -33.81
CA ASN A 122 -32.90 -12.72 -34.93
C ASN A 122 -31.42 -12.37 -34.80
N LYS A 123 -30.52 -13.25 -35.27
CA LYS A 123 -29.10 -12.95 -35.32
C LYS A 123 -28.78 -11.85 -36.37
N SER A 124 -27.70 -11.10 -36.21
CA SER A 124 -27.32 -9.96 -37.05
C SER A 124 -27.13 -10.32 -38.53
N TYR A 125 -26.67 -11.54 -38.82
CA TYR A 125 -26.49 -12.09 -40.17
C TYR A 125 -27.80 -12.50 -40.85
N VAL A 126 -28.90 -12.55 -40.11
CA VAL A 126 -30.22 -12.91 -40.64
C VAL A 126 -30.86 -11.65 -41.22
N GLY A 127 -31.00 -11.60 -42.56
CA GLY A 127 -31.57 -10.45 -43.28
C GLY A 127 -33.10 -10.35 -43.24
N SER A 128 -33.80 -11.42 -42.87
CA SER A 128 -35.26 -11.47 -42.78
C SER A 128 -35.73 -12.39 -41.65
N CYS A 129 -36.78 -11.98 -40.97
CA CYS A 129 -37.43 -12.77 -39.93
C CYS A 129 -38.31 -13.86 -40.56
N GLY A 130 -38.51 -14.99 -39.87
CA GLY A 130 -39.40 -16.07 -40.32
C GLY A 130 -40.87 -15.68 -40.49
N CYS A 131 -41.28 -14.50 -40.03
CA CYS A 131 -42.60 -13.92 -40.28
C CYS A 131 -42.67 -13.06 -41.57
N GLY A 132 -41.56 -12.96 -42.32
CA GLY A 132 -41.48 -12.18 -43.57
C GLY A 132 -40.93 -10.75 -43.41
N GLU A 133 -40.79 -10.23 -42.18
CA GLU A 133 -40.26 -8.88 -41.94
C GLU A 133 -38.76 -8.79 -42.24
N VAL A 134 -38.32 -7.79 -42.99
CA VAL A 134 -36.90 -7.58 -43.33
C VAL A 134 -36.18 -6.81 -42.23
N LYS A 135 -34.90 -7.11 -42.04
CA LYS A 135 -34.05 -6.40 -41.10
C LYS A 135 -34.05 -4.90 -41.44
N PRO A 136 -34.38 -4.01 -40.50
CA PRO A 136 -34.34 -2.56 -40.75
C PRO A 136 -32.89 -2.16 -41.09
N LYS A 137 -32.75 -1.32 -42.13
CA LYS A 137 -31.48 -0.74 -42.55
C LYS A 137 -30.93 0.24 -41.51
#